data_AF-A0A2X1MB45-F1
#
_entry.id   AF-A0A2X1MB45-F1
#
_cell.length_a   1.000
_cell.length_b   1.000
_cell.length_c   1.000
_cell.angle_alpha   90.00
_cell.angle_beta   90.00
_cell.angle_gamma   90.00
#
_symmetry.space_group_name_H-M   'P 1'
#
loop_
_entity.id
_entity.type
_entity.pdbx_description
1 polymer ?
#
loop_
_entity_poly.entity_id
_entity_poly.type
_entity_poly.pdbx_seq_one_letter_code
_entity_poly.pdbx_strand_id
1 'polypeptide(L)' 'MAQSKLYPVVMAGGSGSRLWPLSRVLYPKQFLCLKGDLTMLQNHHLPPERRGVRKPGGDLQ' A
#
# COMPACT_ATOMS: atom_id res chain seq x y z
N MET A 1 -32.84 -12.17 -7.63
CA MET A 1 -31.42 -12.50 -7.46
C MET A 1 -30.91 -11.75 -6.24
N ALA A 2 -30.53 -12.43 -5.16
CA ALA A 2 -29.98 -11.76 -3.99
C ALA A 2 -28.53 -11.32 -4.28
N GLN A 3 -28.22 -10.04 -4.08
CA GLN A 3 -26.86 -9.52 -4.24
C GLN A 3 -25.98 -10.04 -3.09
N SER A 4 -25.04 -10.94 -3.39
CA SER A 4 -24.03 -11.35 -2.41
C SER A 4 -23.08 -10.20 -2.12
N LYS A 5 -22.98 -9.79 -0.85
CA LYS A 5 -22.13 -8.69 -0.41
C LYS A 5 -20.67 -9.17 -0.29
N LEU A 6 -19.78 -8.60 -1.10
CA LEU A 6 -18.35 -8.88 -1.07
C LEU A 6 -17.64 -7.90 -0.12
N TYR A 7 -16.74 -8.43 0.71
CA TYR A 7 -15.91 -7.63 1.62
C TYR A 7 -14.44 -7.80 1.24
N PRO A 8 -13.75 -6.74 0.78
CA PRO A 8 -12.32 -6.82 0.51
C PRO A 8 -11.57 -6.94 1.83
N VAL A 9 -10.70 -7.95 1.93
CA VAL A 9 -9.83 -8.16 3.08
C VAL A 9 -8.39 -8.03 2.62
N VAL A 10 -7.66 -7.08 3.21
CA VAL A 10 -6.23 -6.89 2.96
C VAL A 10 -5.45 -7.69 3.99
N MET A 11 -4.65 -8.67 3.52
CA MET A 11 -3.76 -9.43 4.40
C MET A 11 -2.43 -8.69 4.54
N ALA A 12 -2.19 -8.15 5.73
CA ALA A 12 -1.03 -7.31 6.06
C ALA A 12 -0.08 -7.98 7.07
N GLY A 13 0.22 -9.27 6.88
CA GLY A 13 1.12 -10.04 7.75
C GLY A 13 2.53 -10.25 7.16
N GLY A 14 3.49 -10.60 8.02
CA GLY A 14 4.86 -10.99 7.63
C GLY A 14 5.96 -10.12 8.24
N SER A 15 7.17 -10.69 8.41
CA SER A 15 8.26 -10.10 9.21
C SER A 15 9.06 -8.98 8.56
N GLY A 16 8.72 -8.54 7.34
CA GLY A 16 9.52 -7.47 6.72
C GLY A 16 10.90 -7.88 6.18
N SER A 17 11.34 -9.14 6.32
CA SER A 17 12.72 -9.56 6.02
C SER A 17 13.23 -9.25 4.60
N ARG A 18 12.42 -9.54 3.56
CA ARG A 18 12.81 -9.27 2.15
C ARG A 18 13.10 -7.81 1.78
N LEU A 19 12.64 -6.84 2.58
CA LEU A 19 12.90 -5.42 2.37
C LEU A 19 13.71 -4.83 3.53
N TRP A 20 14.35 -5.65 4.34
CA TRP A 20 15.34 -5.17 5.29
C TRP A 20 16.51 -4.53 4.51
N PRO A 21 17.09 -3.39 4.95
CA PRO A 21 16.85 -2.67 6.21
C PRO A 21 15.72 -1.64 6.18
N LEU A 22 15.08 -1.45 5.02
CA LEU A 22 13.99 -0.48 4.84
C LEU A 22 12.76 -0.83 5.68
N SER A 23 12.43 -2.12 5.79
CA SER A 23 11.41 -2.58 6.74
C SER A 23 12.03 -3.06 8.04
N ARG A 24 11.48 -2.55 9.15
CA ARG A 24 11.80 -2.93 10.53
C ARG A 24 10.53 -3.26 11.30
N VAL A 25 10.66 -3.81 12.50
CA VAL A 25 9.53 -4.10 13.38
C VAL A 25 8.66 -2.86 13.60
N LEU A 26 9.28 -1.72 13.88
CA LEU A 26 8.59 -0.43 14.04
C LEU A 26 8.31 0.30 12.72
N TYR A 27 8.76 -0.24 11.59
CA TYR A 27 8.55 0.34 10.26
C TYR A 27 8.10 -0.73 9.24
N PRO A 28 6.81 -1.15 9.31
CA PRO A 28 6.29 -2.25 8.51
C PRO A 28 6.28 -1.94 7.01
N LYS A 29 6.55 -2.94 6.18
CA LYS A 29 6.62 -2.83 4.70
C LYS A 29 5.44 -2.11 4.05
N GLN A 30 4.24 -2.34 4.57
CA GLN A 30 3.00 -1.86 3.99
C GLN A 30 2.90 -0.32 3.96
N PHE A 31 3.68 0.35 4.80
CA PHE A 31 3.79 1.81 4.85
C PHE A 31 4.96 2.36 4.03
N LEU A 32 5.74 1.51 3.36
CA LEU A 32 6.85 1.97 2.52
C LEU A 32 6.34 2.52 1.19
N CYS A 33 6.90 3.64 0.75
CA CYS A 33 6.70 4.21 -0.58
C CYS A 33 7.73 3.65 -1.57
N LEU A 34 7.58 2.37 -1.97
CA LEU A 34 8.55 1.72 -2.85
C LEU A 34 8.47 2.19 -4.32
N LYS A 35 7.32 2.71 -4.73
CA LYS A 35 7.08 3.15 -6.10
C LYS A 35 6.23 4.42 -6.10
N GLY A 36 6.90 5.56 -6.26
CA GLY A 36 6.27 6.88 -6.22
C GLY A 36 5.96 7.32 -4.79
N ASP A 37 5.01 8.24 -4.66
CA ASP A 37 4.79 9.01 -3.42
C ASP A 37 3.74 8.37 -2.49
N LEU A 38 3.20 7.21 -2.87
CA LEU A 38 2.18 6.49 -2.13
C LEU A 38 2.76 5.27 -1.42
N THR A 39 2.32 5.04 -0.19
CA THR A 39 2.61 3.81 0.55
C THR A 39 2.03 2.59 -0.17
N MET A 40 2.57 1.40 0.08
CA MET A 40 2.03 0.17 -0.51
C MET A 40 0.53 -0.03 -0.18
N LEU A 41 0.08 0.30 1.03
CA LEU A 41 -1.34 0.27 1.40
C LEU A 41 -2.17 1.27 0.59
N GLN A 42 -1.68 2.50 0.43
CA GLN A 42 -2.39 3.50 -0.34
C GLN A 42 -2.49 3.09 -1.82
N ASN A 43 -1.42 2.52 -2.37
CA ASN A 43 -1.44 2.03 -3.74
C ASN A 43 -2.39 0.83 -3.93
N HIS A 44 -2.66 0.03 -2.90
CA HIS A 44 -3.59 -1.10 -2.98
C HIS A 44 -5.06 -0.68 -3.02
N HIS A 45 -5.45 0.38 -2.30
CA HIS A 45 -6.85 0.86 -2.34
C HIS A 45 -7.21 1.56 -3.65
N LEU A 46 -6.21 2.05 -4.39
CA LEU A 46 -6.46 2.78 -5.63
C LEU A 46 -6.84 1.83 -6.77
N PRO A 47 -7.79 2.27 -7.62
CA PRO A 47 -8.14 1.49 -8.79
C PRO A 47 -6.94 1.38 -9.75
N PRO A 48 -6.83 0.31 -10.56
CA PRO A 48 -5.64 -0.02 -11.34
C PRO A 48 -5.13 1.16 -12.19
N GLU A 49 -6.04 1.92 -12.79
CA GLU A 49 -5.73 3.06 -13.65
C GLU A 49 -5.13 4.26 -12.90
N ARG A 50 -5.24 4.30 -11.57
CA ARG A 50 -4.69 5.37 -10.72
C ARG A 50 -3.40 4.97 -9.99
N ARG A 51 -2.96 3.71 -10.10
CA ARG A 51 -1.71 3.27 -9.46
C ARG A 51 -0.49 3.84 -10.18
N GLY A 52 0.44 4.43 -9.43
CA GLY A 52 1.68 5.00 -9.98
C GLY A 52 1.53 6.38 -10.63
N VAL A 53 0.32 6.98 -10.61
CA VAL A 53 0.13 8.38 -11.02
C VAL A 53 0.64 9.27 -9.90
N ARG A 54 1.63 10.12 -10.21
CA ARG A 54 2.14 11.13 -9.28
C ARG A 54 1.02 12.13 -8.99
N LYS A 55 0.75 12.39 -7.71
CA LYS A 55 -0.16 13.48 -7.34
C LYS A 55 0.54 14.79 -7.70
N PRO A 56 -0.07 15.68 -8.50
CA PRO A 56 0.49 17.00 -8.70
C PRO A 56 0.42 17.75 -7.36
N GLY A 57 1.58 18.04 -6.76
CA GLY A 57 1.72 18.90 -5.57
C GLY A 57 1.64 18.22 -4.19
N GLY A 58 2.03 16.96 -4.03
CA GLY A 58 2.02 16.29 -2.71
C GLY A 58 3.35 16.40 -1.97
N ASP A 59 3.38 17.22 -0.92
CA ASP A 59 4.50 17.41 -0.02
C ASP A 59 4.92 16.13 0.73
N LEU A 60 6.22 16.07 1.02
CA LEU A 60 6.91 15.08 1.84
C LEU A 60 6.29 14.99 3.25
N GLN A 61 5.54 13.92 3.51
CA GLN A 61 5.38 13.34 4.84
C GLN A 61 5.31 11.82 4.76
#